data_AF-A0A7X6YMD8-F1
#
_entry.id   AF-A0A7X6YMD8-F1
#
_cell.length_a   1.000
_cell.length_b   1.000
_cell.length_c   1.000
_cell.angle_alpha   90.00
_cell.angle_beta   90.00
_cell.angle_gamma   90.00
#
_symmetry.space_group_name_H-M   'P 1'
#
loop_
_entity.id
_entity.type
_entity.pdbx_description
1 polymer ?
#
loop_
_entity_poly.entity_id
_entity_poly.type
_entity_poly.pdbx_seq_one_letter_code
_entity_poly.pdbx_strand_id
1 'polypeptide(L)'
;FVFPEYRLGNIYNETLTSMMYSDEQQTFGNDKFDKLPQQCRECDVLFTCYGECPKNRFIKDKYGNTGLNYLCKGYYKFFNHVMPYMDFMKKELLAQRPPANIMKWVKEGNPK
;
A
#
# COMPACT_ATOMS: atom_id res chain seq x y z
N PHE A 1 -15.13 -10.27 -13.42
CA PHE A 1 -13.74 -10.57 -13.04
C PHE A 1 -12.80 -10.05 -14.13
N VAL A 2 -11.55 -9.67 -13.82
CA VAL A 2 -10.59 -9.16 -14.82
C VAL A 2 -9.87 -10.30 -15.56
N PHE A 3 -9.64 -11.44 -14.89
CA PHE A 3 -9.12 -12.67 -15.52
C PHE A 3 -9.96 -13.89 -15.11
N PRO A 4 -10.15 -14.89 -15.99
CA PRO A 4 -10.99 -16.06 -15.73
C PRO A 4 -10.63 -16.83 -14.46
N GLU A 5 -9.34 -16.87 -14.09
CA GLU A 5 -8.84 -17.57 -12.91
C GLU A 5 -9.32 -16.93 -11.59
N TYR A 6 -9.80 -15.69 -11.64
CA TYR A 6 -10.40 -14.97 -10.51
C TYR A 6 -11.93 -14.86 -10.64
N ARG A 7 -12.58 -15.74 -11.40
CA ARG A 7 -14.03 -15.82 -11.46
C ARG A 7 -14.57 -16.38 -10.15
N LEU A 8 -15.31 -15.56 -9.42
CA LEU A 8 -15.84 -15.91 -8.11
C LEU A 8 -17.23 -16.58 -8.16
N GLY A 9 -18.09 -16.20 -9.12
CA GLY A 9 -19.45 -16.73 -9.19
C GLY A 9 -20.35 -15.94 -10.15
N ASN A 10 -21.66 -16.07 -9.96
CA ASN A 10 -22.68 -15.32 -10.70
C ASN A 10 -23.81 -14.85 -9.76
N ILE A 11 -24.09 -13.54 -9.73
CA ILE A 11 -25.11 -12.93 -8.87
C ILE A 11 -26.55 -13.41 -9.12
N TYR A 12 -26.83 -14.04 -10.27
CA TYR A 12 -28.13 -14.67 -10.52
C TYR A 12 -28.31 -16.00 -9.79
N ASN A 13 -27.19 -16.63 -9.41
CA ASN A 13 -27.17 -17.96 -8.80
C ASN A 13 -26.71 -17.91 -7.33
N GLU A 14 -25.95 -16.88 -6.96
CA GLU A 14 -25.28 -16.75 -5.65
C GLU A 14 -25.48 -15.34 -5.09
N THR A 15 -25.60 -15.22 -3.77
CA THR A 15 -25.72 -13.90 -3.13
C THR A 15 -24.36 -13.21 -3.07
N LEU A 16 -24.35 -11.87 -3.13
CA LEU A 16 -23.13 -11.09 -2.93
C LEU A 16 -22.43 -11.41 -1.60
N THR A 17 -23.21 -11.67 -0.54
CA THR A 17 -22.67 -12.02 0.77
C THR A 17 -21.98 -13.38 0.75
N SER A 18 -22.57 -14.39 0.11
CA SER A 18 -21.95 -15.72 -0.01
C SER A 18 -20.61 -15.66 -0.76
N MET A 19 -20.57 -14.94 -1.89
CA MET A 19 -19.33 -14.73 -2.63
C MET A 19 -18.31 -13.90 -1.83
N MET A 20 -18.74 -12.86 -1.11
CA MET A 20 -17.84 -12.01 -0.31
C MET A 20 -17.18 -12.78 0.84
N TYR A 21 -17.90 -13.72 1.46
CA TYR A 21 -17.39 -14.55 2.57
C TYR A 21 -16.81 -15.89 2.11
N SER A 22 -16.73 -16.15 0.80
CA SER A 22 -16.11 -17.35 0.26
C SER A 22 -14.62 -17.47 0.62
N ASP A 23 -14.11 -18.70 0.63
CA ASP A 23 -12.70 -18.97 0.90
C ASP A 23 -11.80 -18.38 -0.20
N GLU A 24 -12.25 -18.39 -1.45
CA GLU A 24 -11.53 -17.81 -2.59
C GLU A 24 -11.34 -16.30 -2.43
N GLN A 25 -12.40 -15.57 -2.05
CA GLN A 25 -12.34 -14.13 -1.85
C GLN A 25 -11.49 -13.77 -0.63
N GLN A 26 -11.60 -14.53 0.47
CA GLN A 26 -10.78 -14.33 1.66
C GLN A 26 -9.30 -14.60 1.36
N THR A 27 -8.99 -15.70 0.67
CA THR A 27 -7.61 -16.06 0.27
C THR A 27 -7.02 -14.99 -0.64
N PHE A 28 -7.77 -14.53 -1.65
CA PHE A 28 -7.32 -13.43 -2.52
C PHE A 28 -7.06 -12.12 -1.75
N GLY A 29 -7.86 -11.85 -0.71
CA GLY A 29 -7.67 -10.73 0.20
C GLY A 29 -6.38 -10.84 1.01
N ASN A 30 -6.20 -11.97 1.70
CA ASN A 30 -5.07 -12.23 2.59
C ASN A 30 -3.73 -12.30 1.84
N ASP A 31 -3.75 -12.88 0.64
CA ASP A 31 -2.59 -12.96 -0.26
C ASP A 31 -1.93 -11.61 -0.55
N LYS A 32 -2.69 -10.50 -0.49
CA LYS A 32 -2.13 -9.15 -0.67
C LYS A 32 -1.05 -8.83 0.35
N PHE A 33 -1.15 -9.38 1.55
CA PHE A 33 -0.15 -9.20 2.62
C PHE A 33 0.73 -10.45 2.78
N ASP A 34 0.14 -11.64 2.78
CA ASP A 34 0.86 -12.88 3.06
C ASP A 34 1.94 -13.19 2.02
N LYS A 35 1.67 -12.85 0.75
CA LYS A 35 2.61 -13.05 -0.37
C LYS A 35 3.58 -11.89 -0.59
N LEU A 36 3.68 -10.94 0.35
CA LEU A 36 4.72 -9.91 0.26
C LEU A 36 6.12 -10.55 0.28
N PRO A 37 7.08 -10.10 -0.54
CA PRO A 37 8.44 -10.60 -0.47
C PRO A 37 9.13 -10.16 0.82
N GLN A 38 10.24 -10.81 1.17
CA GLN A 38 11.02 -10.50 2.37
C GLN A 38 11.38 -9.02 2.45
N GLN A 39 11.84 -8.43 1.33
CA GLN A 39 12.17 -7.01 1.29
C GLN A 39 11.00 -6.10 1.70
N CYS A 40 9.75 -6.45 1.34
CA CYS A 40 8.58 -5.66 1.75
C CYS A 40 8.32 -5.78 3.25
N ARG A 41 8.43 -6.99 3.82
CA ARG A 41 8.18 -7.25 5.25
C ARG A 41 9.17 -6.52 6.18
N GLU A 42 10.39 -6.28 5.71
CA GLU A 42 11.44 -5.56 6.43
C GLU A 42 11.45 -4.04 6.15
N CYS A 43 10.57 -3.56 5.27
CA CYS A 43 10.59 -2.18 4.79
C CYS A 43 9.97 -1.21 5.82
N ASP A 44 10.70 -0.15 6.15
CA ASP A 44 10.27 0.94 7.04
C ASP A 44 9.00 1.68 6.56
N VAL A 45 8.76 1.72 5.25
CA VAL A 45 7.56 2.34 4.64
C VAL A 45 6.47 1.34 4.28
N LEU A 46 6.54 0.08 4.74
CA LEU A 46 5.51 -0.92 4.47
C LEU A 46 4.11 -0.45 4.88
N PHE A 47 4.01 0.22 6.04
CA PHE A 47 2.75 0.75 6.56
C PHE A 47 2.07 1.77 5.62
N THR A 48 2.82 2.35 4.68
CA THR A 48 2.27 3.31 3.71
C THR A 48 1.92 2.63 2.39
N CYS A 49 2.75 1.70 1.91
CA CYS A 49 2.58 1.13 0.58
C CYS A 49 1.88 -0.23 0.55
N TYR A 50 1.99 -1.04 1.61
CA TYR A 50 1.52 -2.43 1.68
C TYR A 50 1.89 -3.30 0.47
N GLY A 51 3.05 -3.02 -0.15
CA GLY A 51 3.52 -3.69 -1.38
C GLY A 51 2.73 -3.36 -2.65
N GLU A 52 1.82 -2.38 -2.60
CA GLU A 52 0.99 -1.89 -3.71
C GLU A 52 0.14 -3.01 -4.36
N CYS A 53 -0.55 -2.75 -5.46
CA CYS A 53 -1.39 -3.70 -6.16
C CYS A 53 -0.61 -4.99 -6.57
N PRO A 54 -1.12 -6.20 -6.24
CA PRO A 54 -0.52 -7.47 -6.66
C PRO A 54 -0.30 -7.60 -8.17
N LYS A 55 -1.13 -6.96 -8.99
CA LYS A 55 -0.96 -6.92 -10.45
C LYS A 55 0.41 -6.37 -10.87
N ASN A 56 0.98 -5.47 -10.09
CA ASN A 56 2.24 -4.79 -10.39
C ASN A 56 3.46 -5.48 -9.73
N ARG A 57 3.25 -6.64 -9.08
CA ARG A 57 4.27 -7.38 -8.30
C ARG A 57 4.93 -8.50 -9.12
N PHE A 58 5.67 -8.13 -10.16
CA PHE A 58 6.22 -9.08 -11.12
C PHE A 58 7.75 -9.05 -11.25
N ILE A 59 8.46 -8.27 -10.42
CA ILE A 59 9.92 -8.29 -10.35
C ILE A 59 10.42 -9.02 -9.10
N LYS A 60 11.73 -9.28 -9.06
CA LYS A 60 12.40 -9.89 -7.91
C LYS A 60 12.85 -8.83 -6.91
N ASP A 61 12.85 -9.19 -5.63
CA ASP A 61 13.43 -8.38 -4.56
C ASP A 61 14.97 -8.49 -4.53
N LYS A 62 15.62 -7.73 -3.63
CA LYS A 62 17.07 -7.71 -3.47
C LYS A 62 17.67 -9.06 -3.04
N TYR A 63 16.85 -9.98 -2.54
CA TYR A 63 17.25 -11.34 -2.13
C TYR A 63 16.93 -12.39 -3.21
N GLY A 64 16.28 -11.99 -4.32
CA GLY A 64 15.88 -12.87 -5.40
C GLY A 64 14.47 -13.46 -5.26
N ASN A 65 13.71 -13.12 -4.21
CA ASN A 65 12.31 -13.55 -4.05
C ASN A 65 11.42 -12.85 -5.08
N THR A 66 10.43 -13.55 -5.62
CA THR A 66 9.45 -12.97 -6.54
C THR A 66 8.40 -12.14 -5.80
N GLY A 67 7.65 -11.30 -6.52
CA GLY A 67 6.51 -10.57 -5.95
C GLY A 67 6.84 -9.16 -5.48
N LEU A 68 7.99 -8.59 -5.87
CA LEU A 68 8.27 -7.17 -5.62
C LEU A 68 7.54 -6.30 -6.65
N ASN A 69 6.97 -5.19 -6.18
CA ASN A 69 6.34 -4.20 -7.04
C ASN A 69 7.38 -3.53 -7.96
N TYR A 70 7.04 -3.38 -9.25
CA TYR A 70 7.92 -2.77 -10.26
C TYR A 70 8.39 -1.35 -9.89
N LEU A 71 7.54 -0.56 -9.24
CA LEU A 71 7.82 0.81 -8.81
C LEU A 71 8.34 0.90 -7.36
N CYS A 72 8.69 -0.21 -6.72
CA CYS A 72 9.11 -0.24 -5.32
C CYS A 72 10.20 0.80 -5.01
N LYS A 73 11.24 0.91 -5.85
CA LYS A 73 12.33 1.90 -5.67
C LYS A 73 11.83 3.34 -5.73
N GLY A 74 10.88 3.63 -6.62
CA GLY A 74 10.27 4.95 -6.76
C GLY A 74 9.43 5.30 -5.53
N TYR A 75 8.59 4.37 -5.08
CA TYR A 75 7.79 4.53 -3.87
C TYR A 75 8.65 4.71 -2.62
N TYR A 76 9.71 3.90 -2.47
CA TYR A 76 10.62 4.03 -1.35
C TYR A 76 11.22 5.44 -1.27
N LYS A 77 11.70 5.98 -2.41
CA LYS A 77 12.22 7.35 -2.48
C LYS A 77 11.14 8.40 -2.19
N PHE A 78 9.96 8.25 -2.79
CA PHE A 78 8.86 9.19 -2.62
C PHE A 78 8.40 9.25 -1.17
N PHE A 79 8.12 8.11 -0.55
CA PHE A 79 7.62 8.07 0.84
C PHE A 79 8.64 8.62 1.82
N ASN A 80 9.92 8.29 1.69
CA ASN A 80 10.97 8.89 2.52
C ASN A 80 11.07 10.41 2.33
N HIS A 81 10.86 10.92 1.11
CA HIS A 81 10.87 12.36 0.85
C HIS A 81 9.68 13.07 1.49
N VAL A 82 8.46 12.53 1.36
CA VAL A 82 7.24 13.21 1.84
C VAL A 82 6.95 12.98 3.32
N MET A 83 7.51 11.94 3.94
CA MET A 83 7.26 11.57 5.34
C MET A 83 7.37 12.73 6.34
N PRO A 84 8.46 13.52 6.38
CA PRO A 84 8.56 14.62 7.35
C PRO A 84 7.47 15.69 7.16
N TYR A 85 7.04 15.94 5.93
CA TYR A 85 5.97 16.88 5.60
C TYR A 85 4.60 16.34 6.06
N MET A 86 4.34 15.05 5.83
CA MET A 86 3.13 14.37 6.29
C MET A 86 3.07 14.30 7.82
N ASP A 87 4.19 14.05 8.49
CA ASP A 87 4.28 14.04 9.95
C ASP A 87 4.00 15.43 10.55
N PHE A 88 4.48 16.50 9.92
CA PHE A 88 4.13 17.86 10.32
C PHE A 88 2.61 18.08 10.21
N MET A 89 2.02 17.77 9.06
CA MET A 89 0.56 17.93 8.84
C MET A 89 -0.25 17.11 9.83
N LYS A 90 0.18 15.87 10.13
CA LYS A 90 -0.44 15.01 11.15
C LYS A 90 -0.39 15.66 12.53
N LYS A 91 0.76 16.22 12.93
CA LYS A 91 0.90 16.91 14.23
C LYS A 91 -0.01 18.13 14.34
N GLU A 92 -0.15 18.91 13.26
CA GLU A 92 -1.09 20.03 13.24
C GLU A 92 -2.54 19.57 13.37
N LEU A 93 -2.94 18.53 12.63
CA LEU A 93 -4.29 17.98 12.69
C LEU A 93 -4.62 17.44 14.10
N LEU A 94 -3.70 16.69 14.71
CA LEU A 94 -3.86 16.16 16.07
C LEU A 94 -3.98 17.28 17.11
N ALA A 95 -3.36 18.43 16.85
CA ALA A 95 -3.46 19.62 17.69
C ALA A 95 -4.62 20.57 17.29
N GLN A 96 -5.54 20.11 16.44
CA GLN A 96 -6.67 20.89 15.93
C GLN A 96 -6.27 22.22 15.26
N ARG A 97 -5.09 22.26 14.63
CA ARG A 97 -4.60 23.39 13.84
C ARG A 97 -4.60 23.09 12.34
N PRO A 98 -4.59 24.12 11.47
CA PRO A 98 -4.56 23.90 10.02
C PRO A 98 -3.28 23.18 9.58
N PRO A 99 -3.37 22.03 8.89
CA PRO A 99 -2.21 21.38 8.27
C PRO A 99 -1.46 22.29 7.26
N ALA A 100 -2.17 23.29 6.72
CA ALA A 100 -1.62 24.32 5.83
C ALA A 100 -0.48 25.15 6.47
N ASN A 101 -0.31 25.11 7.79
CA ASN A 101 0.85 25.69 8.48
C ASN A 101 2.19 25.11 7.98
N ILE A 102 2.15 23.98 7.28
CA ILE A 102 3.31 23.42 6.58
C ILE A 102 3.96 24.41 5.62
N MET A 103 3.17 25.27 4.96
CA MET A 103 3.71 26.25 4.01
C MET A 103 4.66 27.23 4.69
N LYS A 104 4.33 27.65 5.91
CA LYS A 104 5.20 28.50 6.73
C LYS A 104 6.42 27.72 7.21
N TRP A 105 6.21 26.51 7.75
CA TRP A 105 7.27 25.64 8.25
C TRP A 105 8.34 25.30 7.18
N VAL A 106 7.91 25.08 5.93
CA VAL A 106 8.81 24.87 4.79
C VAL A 106 9.56 26.14 4.39
N LYS A 107 8.88 27.29 4.38
CA LYS A 107 9.52 28.60 4.13
C LYS A 107 10.63 28.92 5.14
N GLU A 108 10.51 28.40 6.36
CA GLU A 108 11.53 28.50 7.42
C GLU A 108 12.71 27.53 7.25
N GLY A 109 12.74 26.74 6.16
CA GLY A 109 13.84 25.84 5.82
C GLY A 109 13.73 24.44 6.43
N ASN A 110 12.51 23.98 6.75
CA ASN A 110 12.26 22.63 7.23
C ASN A 110 11.60 21.73 6.16
N PRO A 111 11.69 20.40 6.29
CA PRO A 111 12.67 19.68 7.09
C PRO A 111 14.08 19.93 6.52
N LYS A 112 15.09 19.95 7.39
CA LYS A 112 16.49 20.04 6.98
C LYS A 112 16.99 18.73 6.40
#